data_AF-A0A497LHV2-F1
#
_entry.id   AF-A0A497LHV2-F1
#
_cell.length_a   1.000
_cell.length_b   1.000
_cell.length_c   1.000
_cell.angle_alpha   90.00
_cell.angle_beta   90.00
_cell.angle_gamma   90.00
#
_symmetry.space_group_name_H-M   'P 1'
#
loop_
_entity.id
_entity.type
_entity.pdbx_description
1 polymer ?
#
loop_
_entity_poly.entity_id
_entity_poly.type
_entity_poly.pdbx_seq_one_letter_code
_entity_poly.pdbx_strand_id
1 'polypeptide(L)'
;MVLKTSRPVGIIGYGAYIPMNRLKASEISRVWGGCTEPIEEKAVASIDEDAVTIAVECARYAIKRAKIDPREIGAIYVGTESKPYAVKPCGTIVAEAIGATPHVTAADYEFACKAGTEAFQACIGLVSSGMVKYAMAIGADTAQGRPADPLEYTVACGGAAFIFTLKSERTLAYLE
;
A
#
# COMPACT_ATOMS: atom_id res chain seq x y z
N MET A 1 7.21 -11.78 -24.39
CA MET A 1 6.91 -11.05 -23.13
C MET A 1 8.14 -10.24 -22.76
N VAL A 2 8.02 -8.91 -22.65
CA VAL A 2 9.16 -7.98 -22.58
C VAL A 2 9.73 -7.85 -21.15
N LEU A 3 8.93 -8.12 -20.12
CA LEU A 3 9.36 -8.16 -18.73
C LEU A 3 9.24 -9.60 -18.21
N LYS A 4 10.36 -10.20 -17.81
CA LYS A 4 10.41 -11.54 -17.21
C LYS A 4 11.38 -11.53 -16.04
N THR A 5 11.03 -12.25 -14.98
CA THR A 5 11.93 -12.48 -13.84
C THR A 5 13.06 -13.43 -14.23
N SER A 6 14.29 -13.13 -13.86
CA SER A 6 15.44 -14.04 -13.95
C SER A 6 15.30 -15.27 -13.04
N ARG A 7 14.61 -15.13 -11.90
CA ARG A 7 14.32 -16.22 -10.96
C ARG A 7 12.84 -16.12 -10.54
N PRO A 8 12.10 -17.23 -10.46
CA PRO A 8 10.67 -17.17 -10.12
C PRO A 8 10.42 -16.50 -8.76
N VAL A 9 9.48 -15.54 -8.73
CA VAL A 9 9.09 -14.78 -7.55
C VAL A 9 7.67 -15.15 -7.13
N GLY A 10 7.40 -15.15 -5.84
CA GLY A 10 6.07 -15.34 -5.29
C GLY A 10 5.80 -14.44 -4.09
N ILE A 11 4.52 -14.36 -3.72
CA ILE A 11 4.04 -13.58 -2.57
C ILE A 11 4.00 -14.53 -1.36
N ILE A 12 4.62 -14.15 -0.25
CA ILE A 12 4.63 -14.95 1.00
C ILE A 12 3.75 -14.37 2.10
N GLY A 13 3.39 -13.09 1.99
CA GLY A 13 2.47 -12.42 2.92
C GLY A 13 1.78 -11.25 2.27
N TYR A 14 0.60 -10.93 2.77
CA TYR A 14 -0.17 -9.75 2.38
C TYR A 14 -0.89 -9.19 3.60
N GLY A 15 -1.20 -7.90 3.56
CA GLY A 15 -1.95 -7.18 4.60
C GLY A 15 -2.80 -6.10 3.96
N ALA A 16 -3.91 -5.76 4.59
CA ALA A 16 -4.76 -4.67 4.15
C ALA A 16 -5.33 -3.97 5.38
N TYR A 17 -5.55 -2.67 5.24
CA TYR A 17 -6.17 -1.86 6.28
C TYR A 17 -7.12 -0.86 5.62
N ILE A 18 -8.30 -0.73 6.22
CA ILE A 18 -9.33 0.22 5.83
C ILE A 18 -9.69 0.95 7.11
N PRO A 19 -9.61 2.29 7.16
CA PRO A 19 -10.03 3.09 8.30
C PRO A 19 -11.44 2.72 8.80
N MET A 20 -11.75 3.00 10.06
CA MET A 20 -13.04 2.58 10.64
C MET A 20 -14.21 3.50 10.27
N ASN A 21 -13.96 4.81 10.13
CA ASN A 21 -15.02 5.78 9.92
C ASN A 21 -15.64 5.65 8.52
N ARG A 22 -16.96 5.82 8.42
CA ARG A 22 -17.73 5.70 7.18
C ARG A 22 -18.54 6.97 6.93
N LEU A 23 -18.59 7.41 5.68
CA LEU A 23 -19.48 8.46 5.21
C LEU A 23 -20.44 7.87 4.16
N LYS A 24 -21.73 7.88 4.46
CA LYS A 24 -22.77 7.42 3.54
C LYS A 24 -22.92 8.41 2.38
N ALA A 25 -23.13 7.88 1.18
CA ALA A 25 -23.41 8.71 0.01
C ALA A 25 -24.68 9.56 0.21
N SER A 26 -25.67 9.03 0.93
CA SER A 26 -26.90 9.76 1.27
C SER A 26 -26.68 10.99 2.14
N GLU A 27 -25.64 11.02 2.98
CA GLU A 27 -25.29 12.22 3.74
C GLU A 27 -24.67 13.30 2.84
N ILE A 28 -23.87 12.90 1.84
CA ILE A 28 -23.31 13.80 0.83
C ILE A 28 -24.45 14.41 -0.01
N SER A 29 -25.39 13.58 -0.49
CA SER A 29 -26.59 14.03 -1.21
C SER A 29 -27.44 14.99 -0.37
N ARG A 30 -27.65 14.67 0.92
CA ARG A 30 -28.43 15.49 1.85
C ARG A 30 -27.83 16.89 2.05
N VAL A 31 -26.50 17.01 2.08
CA VAL A 31 -25.81 18.30 2.30
C VAL A 31 -25.74 19.12 1.01
N TRP A 32 -25.44 18.49 -0.13
CA TRP A 32 -25.16 19.20 -1.39
C TRP A 32 -26.31 19.21 -2.40
N GLY A 33 -27.42 18.52 -2.12
CA GLY A 33 -28.56 18.41 -3.04
C GLY A 33 -28.31 17.49 -4.23
N GLY A 34 -27.47 16.47 -4.07
CA GLY A 34 -27.16 15.48 -5.10
C GLY A 34 -28.32 14.51 -5.36
N CYS A 35 -28.42 14.01 -6.61
CA CYS A 35 -29.50 13.10 -7.03
C CYS A 35 -29.05 11.65 -7.21
N THR A 36 -27.74 11.38 -7.23
CA THR A 36 -27.18 10.07 -7.55
C THR A 36 -26.12 9.66 -6.54
N GLU A 37 -26.30 8.46 -5.99
CA GLU A 37 -25.43 7.85 -5.00
C GLU A 37 -24.74 6.64 -5.64
N PRO A 38 -23.52 6.80 -6.22
CA PRO A 38 -22.86 5.74 -6.97
C PRO A 38 -22.32 4.60 -6.07
N ILE A 39 -22.31 4.81 -4.76
CA ILE A 39 -21.89 3.87 -3.72
C ILE A 39 -22.83 3.99 -2.51
N GLU A 40 -22.81 3.01 -1.60
CA GLU A 40 -23.56 3.11 -0.34
C GLU A 40 -22.84 4.01 0.68
N GLU A 41 -21.56 3.73 0.92
CA GLU A 41 -20.70 4.48 1.83
C GLU A 41 -19.22 4.36 1.44
N LYS A 42 -18.42 5.33 1.85
CA LYS A 42 -16.96 5.32 1.70
C LYS A 42 -16.24 5.34 3.05
N ALA A 43 -15.02 4.80 3.07
CA ALA A 43 -14.13 4.94 4.21
C ALA A 43 -13.55 6.37 4.28
N VAL A 44 -13.47 6.92 5.48
CA VAL A 44 -12.86 8.23 5.76
C VAL A 44 -11.81 8.05 6.85
N ALA A 45 -10.65 8.67 6.67
CA ALA A 45 -9.57 8.63 7.66
C ALA A 45 -9.97 9.41 8.91
N SER A 46 -9.65 8.89 10.08
CA SER A 46 -9.67 9.63 11.34
C SER A 46 -8.59 10.74 11.35
N ILE A 47 -8.65 11.62 12.34
CA ILE A 47 -7.70 12.74 12.50
C ILE A 47 -6.25 12.28 12.73
N ASP A 48 -6.08 11.04 13.19
CA ASP A 48 -4.81 10.36 13.46
C ASP A 48 -4.43 9.33 12.38
N GLU A 49 -5.18 9.30 11.27
CA GLU A 49 -4.93 8.40 10.15
C GLU A 49 -4.47 9.16 8.90
N ASP A 50 -3.37 8.72 8.31
CA ASP A 50 -2.85 9.21 7.03
C ASP A 50 -2.35 8.03 6.18
N ALA A 51 -1.86 8.30 4.98
CA ALA A 51 -1.32 7.26 4.10
C ALA A 51 -0.18 6.45 4.75
N VAL A 52 0.61 7.06 5.63
CA VAL A 52 1.74 6.40 6.32
C VAL A 52 1.24 5.47 7.41
N THR A 53 0.30 5.90 8.25
CA THR A 53 -0.23 5.04 9.32
C THR A 53 -1.01 3.86 8.74
N ILE A 54 -1.78 4.08 7.67
CA ILE A 54 -2.42 3.01 6.89
C ILE A 54 -1.37 2.02 6.35
N ALA A 55 -0.28 2.53 5.76
CA ALA A 55 0.81 1.71 5.24
C ALA A 55 1.48 0.87 6.34
N VAL A 56 1.71 1.44 7.53
CA VAL A 56 2.27 0.73 8.69
C VAL A 56 1.38 -0.43 9.12
N GLU A 57 0.06 -0.23 9.21
CA GLU A 57 -0.87 -1.30 9.59
C GLU A 57 -0.90 -2.41 8.53
N CYS A 58 -0.92 -2.04 7.24
CA CYS A 58 -0.81 -3.00 6.15
C CYS A 58 0.47 -3.84 6.24
N ALA A 59 1.62 -3.18 6.49
CA ALA A 59 2.92 -3.83 6.62
C ALA A 59 2.96 -4.81 7.80
N ARG A 60 2.42 -4.41 8.97
CA ARG A 60 2.32 -5.27 10.16
C ARG A 60 1.49 -6.52 9.88
N TYR A 61 0.35 -6.38 9.20
CA TYR A 61 -0.47 -7.54 8.82
C TYR A 61 0.24 -8.45 7.81
N ALA A 62 0.96 -7.88 6.83
CA ALA A 62 1.72 -8.65 5.86
C ALA A 62 2.84 -9.46 6.53
N ILE A 63 3.60 -8.86 7.45
CA ILE A 63 4.66 -9.53 8.23
C ILE A 63 4.07 -10.65 9.07
N LYS A 64 2.98 -10.36 9.81
CA LYS A 64 2.30 -11.36 10.67
C LYS A 64 1.87 -12.58 9.86
N ARG A 65 1.38 -12.36 8.63
CA ARG A 65 0.96 -13.44 7.72
C ARG A 65 2.15 -14.20 7.13
N ALA A 66 3.22 -13.50 6.74
CA ALA A 66 4.43 -14.11 6.19
C ALA A 66 5.22 -14.95 7.23
N LYS A 67 5.10 -14.59 8.52
CA LYS A 67 5.88 -15.19 9.62
C LYS A 67 7.38 -15.11 9.34
N ILE A 68 7.86 -13.89 9.12
CA ILE A 68 9.28 -13.58 8.89
C ILE A 68 9.75 -12.54 9.90
N ASP A 69 11.07 -12.45 10.07
CA ASP A 69 11.68 -11.33 10.80
C ASP A 69 11.68 -10.08 9.91
N PRO A 70 11.11 -8.93 10.36
CA PRO A 70 11.10 -7.69 9.58
C PRO A 70 12.49 -7.25 9.10
N ARG A 71 13.55 -7.57 9.85
CA ARG A 71 14.94 -7.20 9.52
C ARG A 71 15.50 -7.93 8.30
N GLU A 72 14.82 -8.97 7.83
CA GLU A 72 15.17 -9.67 6.59
C GLU A 72 14.59 -8.99 5.33
N ILE A 73 13.75 -7.96 5.51
CA ILE A 73 13.17 -7.19 4.41
C ILE A 73 14.19 -6.17 3.94
N GLY A 74 14.78 -6.43 2.77
CA GLY A 74 15.81 -5.57 2.19
C GLY A 74 15.26 -4.36 1.44
N ALA A 75 13.97 -4.34 1.11
CA ALA A 75 13.33 -3.22 0.41
C ALA A 75 11.88 -3.00 0.88
N ILE A 76 11.51 -1.75 1.17
CA ILE A 76 10.14 -1.33 1.51
C ILE A 76 9.76 -0.13 0.65
N TYR A 77 8.88 -0.35 -0.32
CA TYR A 77 8.45 0.68 -1.27
C TYR A 77 6.96 0.99 -1.12
N VAL A 78 6.64 2.28 -0.98
CA VAL A 78 5.27 2.75 -0.76
C VAL A 78 4.81 3.51 -2.00
N GLY A 79 3.80 3.00 -2.70
CA GLY A 79 3.07 3.73 -3.71
C GLY A 79 1.93 4.52 -3.08
N THR A 80 1.93 5.84 -3.26
CA THR A 80 0.89 6.73 -2.74
C THR A 80 0.84 8.02 -3.56
N GLU A 81 -0.35 8.59 -3.71
CA GLU A 81 -0.57 9.94 -4.23
C GLU A 81 -0.97 10.94 -3.12
N SER A 82 -0.98 10.49 -1.86
CA SER A 82 -1.42 11.27 -0.69
C SER A 82 -0.37 11.33 0.43
N LYS A 83 0.91 11.40 0.04
CA LYS A 83 2.03 11.51 0.99
C LYS A 83 1.93 12.78 1.86
N PRO A 84 2.18 12.68 3.18
CA PRO A 84 2.12 13.84 4.08
C PRO A 84 3.36 14.75 3.96
N TYR A 85 4.49 14.22 3.46
CA TYR A 85 5.74 14.95 3.34
C TYR A 85 6.24 14.99 1.89
N ALA A 86 6.76 16.14 1.47
CA ALA A 86 7.32 16.29 0.12
C ALA A 86 8.66 15.57 -0.06
N VAL A 87 9.47 15.52 1.01
CA VAL A 87 10.88 15.07 0.94
C VAL A 87 11.12 13.80 1.75
N LYS A 88 10.48 13.65 2.91
CA LYS A 88 10.67 12.48 3.77
C LYS A 88 9.83 11.30 3.23
N PRO A 89 10.45 10.22 2.74
CA PRO A 89 9.69 9.12 2.16
C PRO A 89 8.87 8.38 3.23
N CYS A 90 7.61 8.10 2.94
CA CYS A 90 6.72 7.24 3.71
C CYS A 90 7.39 5.91 4.02
N GLY A 91 8.08 5.31 3.04
CA GLY A 91 8.80 4.05 3.21
C GLY A 91 9.82 4.06 4.35
N THR A 92 10.49 5.20 4.61
CA THR A 92 11.45 5.30 5.73
C THR A 92 10.76 5.27 7.09
N ILE A 93 9.57 5.87 7.19
CA ILE A 93 8.76 5.85 8.41
C ILE A 93 8.22 4.45 8.64
N VAL A 94 7.71 3.80 7.59
CA VAL A 94 7.19 2.43 7.67
C VAL A 94 8.30 1.47 8.09
N ALA A 95 9.49 1.57 7.50
CA ALA A 95 10.63 0.71 7.83
C ALA A 95 10.99 0.77 9.32
N GLU A 96 11.06 1.97 9.89
CA GLU A 96 11.35 2.15 11.32
C GLU A 96 10.18 1.65 12.19
N ALA A 97 8.93 1.98 11.84
CA ALA A 97 7.74 1.62 12.61
C ALA A 97 7.49 0.11 12.71
N ILE A 98 7.99 -0.69 11.75
CA ILE A 98 7.89 -2.16 11.76
C ILE A 98 9.20 -2.85 12.19
N GLY A 99 10.25 -2.09 12.50
CA GLY A 99 11.55 -2.63 12.94
C GLY A 99 12.36 -3.32 11.84
N ALA A 100 12.24 -2.88 10.58
CA ALA A 100 13.01 -3.41 9.45
C ALA A 100 14.39 -2.75 9.27
N THR A 101 14.66 -1.65 9.99
CA THR A 101 15.93 -0.94 9.99
C THR A 101 17.04 -1.76 10.66
N PRO A 102 18.34 -1.50 10.37
CA PRO A 102 18.88 -0.41 9.55
C PRO A 102 19.20 -0.78 8.10
N HIS A 103 19.09 -2.06 7.70
CA HIS A 103 19.59 -2.55 6.40
C HIS A 103 18.46 -2.73 5.38
N VAL A 104 17.82 -1.62 5.01
CA VAL A 104 16.66 -1.61 4.10
C VAL A 104 16.74 -0.42 3.15
N THR A 105 16.48 -0.65 1.86
CA THR A 105 16.20 0.45 0.93
C THR A 105 14.72 0.84 1.02
N ALA A 106 14.44 2.13 1.08
CA ALA A 106 13.09 2.65 1.16
C ALA A 106 12.89 3.77 0.16
N ALA A 107 11.73 3.79 -0.49
CA ALA A 107 11.38 4.77 -1.50
C ALA A 107 9.86 4.90 -1.60
N ASP A 108 9.41 6.06 -2.07
CA ASP A 108 8.02 6.28 -2.43
C ASP A 108 7.89 6.31 -3.95
N TYR A 109 6.83 5.68 -4.46
CA TYR A 109 6.42 5.73 -5.87
C TYR A 109 5.19 6.61 -5.99
N GLU A 110 5.12 7.39 -7.06
CA GLU A 110 4.04 8.35 -7.28
C GLU A 110 3.64 8.35 -8.75
N PHE A 111 2.47 7.77 -9.03
CA PHE A 111 1.81 7.76 -10.33
C PHE A 111 0.31 7.51 -10.12
N ALA A 112 -0.34 8.40 -9.37
CA ALA A 112 -1.75 8.23 -8.96
C ALA A 112 -2.01 6.79 -8.43
N CYS A 113 -3.17 6.22 -8.74
CA CYS A 113 -3.56 4.86 -8.41
C CYS A 113 -2.61 3.75 -8.93
N LYS A 114 -1.68 4.04 -9.86
CA LYS A 114 -0.73 3.06 -10.40
C LYS A 114 0.50 2.88 -9.51
N ALA A 115 0.80 3.85 -8.64
CA ALA A 115 2.01 3.89 -7.81
C ALA A 115 2.28 2.56 -7.08
N GLY A 116 1.24 1.96 -6.48
CA GLY A 116 1.36 0.68 -5.78
C GLY A 116 1.81 -0.47 -6.70
N THR A 117 1.37 -0.47 -7.96
CA THR A 117 1.81 -1.46 -8.96
C THR A 117 3.25 -1.24 -9.39
N GLU A 118 3.72 0.01 -9.44
CA GLU A 118 5.13 0.31 -9.75
C GLU A 118 6.06 -0.17 -8.64
N ALA A 119 5.68 0.08 -7.38
CA ALA A 119 6.37 -0.50 -6.23
C ALA A 119 6.39 -2.03 -6.29
N PHE A 120 5.26 -2.65 -6.67
CA PHE A 120 5.12 -4.10 -6.87
C PHE A 120 6.14 -4.63 -7.89
N GLN A 121 6.21 -4.01 -9.07
CA GLN A 121 7.14 -4.37 -10.14
C GLN A 121 8.61 -4.20 -9.71
N ALA A 122 8.93 -3.12 -9.01
CA ALA A 122 10.28 -2.88 -8.50
C ALA A 122 10.70 -3.95 -7.48
N CYS A 123 9.82 -4.30 -6.54
CA CYS A 123 10.07 -5.36 -5.56
C CYS A 123 10.28 -6.74 -6.20
N ILE A 124 9.50 -7.06 -7.24
CA ILE A 124 9.71 -8.28 -8.04
C ILE A 124 11.11 -8.29 -8.65
N GLY A 125 11.53 -7.17 -9.26
CA GLY A 125 12.86 -7.04 -9.85
C GLY A 125 13.99 -7.26 -8.84
N LEU A 126 13.89 -6.67 -7.65
CA LEU A 126 14.90 -6.78 -6.58
C LEU A 126 15.02 -8.21 -6.03
N VAL A 127 13.90 -8.89 -5.82
CA VAL A 127 13.90 -10.29 -5.36
C VAL A 127 14.39 -11.21 -6.48
N SER A 128 13.91 -11.01 -7.71
CA SER A 128 14.32 -11.80 -8.87
C SER A 128 15.82 -11.71 -9.11
N SER A 129 16.42 -10.51 -9.01
CA SER A 129 17.86 -10.30 -9.22
C SER A 129 18.73 -10.89 -8.11
N GLY A 130 18.18 -11.04 -6.90
CA GLY A 130 18.90 -11.52 -5.72
C GLY A 130 19.58 -10.44 -4.91
N MET A 131 19.25 -9.19 -5.18
CA MET A 131 19.66 -8.07 -4.34
C MET A 131 19.07 -8.13 -2.93
N VAL A 132 17.86 -8.70 -2.78
CA VAL A 132 17.18 -8.84 -1.48
C VAL A 132 16.51 -10.20 -1.35
N LYS A 133 16.42 -10.70 -0.11
CA LYS A 133 15.68 -11.93 0.23
C LYS A 133 14.17 -11.71 0.23
N TYR A 134 13.74 -10.65 0.92
CA TYR A 134 12.36 -10.19 0.96
C TYR A 134 12.27 -8.73 0.52
N ALA A 135 11.22 -8.40 -0.22
CA ALA A 135 10.84 -7.04 -0.55
C ALA A 135 9.36 -6.81 -0.23
N MET A 136 9.00 -5.63 0.25
CA MET A 136 7.64 -5.24 0.54
C MET A 136 7.21 -4.10 -0.37
N ALA A 137 6.10 -4.28 -1.10
CA ALA A 137 5.41 -3.21 -1.78
C ALA A 137 4.12 -2.88 -1.03
N ILE A 138 3.83 -1.58 -0.88
CA ILE A 138 2.64 -1.09 -0.20
C ILE A 138 1.95 -0.09 -1.12
N GLY A 139 0.65 -0.21 -1.32
CA GLY A 139 -0.20 0.85 -1.87
C GLY A 139 -1.08 1.38 -0.75
N ALA A 140 -1.03 2.67 -0.45
CA ALA A 140 -1.84 3.27 0.61
C ALA A 140 -2.19 4.70 0.27
N ASP A 141 -3.48 5.05 0.39
CA ASP A 141 -3.94 6.39 0.10
C ASP A 141 -5.07 6.86 1.02
N THR A 142 -5.12 8.18 1.21
CA THR A 142 -6.25 8.93 1.74
C THR A 142 -6.73 9.89 0.66
N ALA A 143 -7.40 9.36 -0.36
CA ALA A 143 -7.82 10.14 -1.52
C ALA A 143 -8.83 11.23 -1.12
N GLN A 144 -8.69 12.42 -1.71
CA GLN A 144 -9.51 13.58 -1.41
C GLN A 144 -10.21 14.06 -2.67
N GLY A 145 -11.44 14.56 -2.49
CA GLY A 145 -12.27 15.16 -3.53
C GLY A 145 -12.71 16.53 -3.04
N ARG A 146 -12.90 17.47 -3.97
CA ARG A 146 -13.42 18.79 -3.60
C ARG A 146 -14.86 18.64 -3.09
N PRO A 147 -15.27 19.38 -2.03
CA PRO A 147 -16.66 19.37 -1.58
C PRO A 147 -17.64 19.70 -2.72
N ALA A 148 -18.78 19.01 -2.73
CA ALA A 148 -19.84 19.04 -3.75
C ALA A 148 -19.42 18.54 -5.15
N ASP A 149 -18.20 18.03 -5.32
CA ASP A 149 -17.74 17.45 -6.58
C ASP A 149 -18.24 16.01 -6.73
N PRO A 150 -18.55 15.53 -7.95
CA PRO A 150 -18.88 14.11 -8.17
C PRO A 150 -17.82 13.14 -7.60
N LEU A 151 -16.55 13.56 -7.57
CA LEU A 151 -15.46 12.77 -7.03
C LEU A 151 -15.55 12.59 -5.50
N GLU A 152 -16.22 13.49 -4.77
CA GLU A 152 -16.44 13.38 -3.32
C GLU A 152 -17.14 12.07 -2.97
N TYR A 153 -18.02 11.56 -3.82
CA TYR A 153 -18.69 10.29 -3.56
C TYR A 153 -17.74 9.10 -3.56
N THR A 154 -16.71 9.09 -4.41
CA THR A 154 -15.93 7.88 -4.71
C THR A 154 -14.50 7.90 -4.18
N VAL A 155 -13.96 9.05 -3.79
CA VAL A 155 -12.68 9.12 -3.06
C VAL A 155 -12.81 8.49 -1.68
N ALA A 156 -11.87 7.62 -1.34
CA ALA A 156 -11.86 6.90 -0.08
C ALA A 156 -10.43 6.74 0.43
N CYS A 157 -10.29 6.02 1.54
CA CYS A 157 -8.99 5.73 2.15
C CYS A 157 -8.82 4.24 2.43
N GLY A 158 -7.56 3.80 2.38
CA GLY A 158 -7.18 2.43 2.66
C GLY A 158 -5.85 2.06 2.02
N GLY A 159 -5.43 0.82 2.24
CA GLY A 159 -4.21 0.32 1.67
C GLY A 159 -4.06 -1.20 1.71
N ALA A 160 -3.02 -1.67 1.02
CA ALA A 160 -2.59 -3.05 1.03
C ALA A 160 -1.06 -3.15 0.91
N ALA A 161 -0.48 -4.17 1.54
CA ALA A 161 0.94 -4.50 1.49
C ALA A 161 1.13 -5.94 1.03
N PHE A 162 2.19 -6.20 0.28
CA PHE A 162 2.58 -7.52 -0.22
C PHE A 162 4.07 -7.76 0.00
N ILE A 163 4.43 -8.95 0.46
CA ILE A 163 5.82 -9.37 0.67
C ILE A 163 6.19 -10.40 -0.38
N PHE A 164 7.26 -10.12 -1.12
CA PHE A 164 7.82 -10.93 -2.19
C PHE A 164 9.04 -11.71 -1.72
N THR A 165 9.22 -12.90 -2.27
CA THR A 165 10.39 -13.77 -2.09
C THR A 165 10.57 -14.63 -3.33
N LEU A 166 11.70 -15.31 -3.45
CA LEU A 166 11.82 -16.40 -4.42
C LEU A 166 10.73 -17.46 -4.17
N LYS A 167 10.21 -18.00 -5.27
CA LYS A 167 9.21 -19.08 -5.28
C LYS A 167 9.66 -20.21 -4.36
N SER A 168 8.76 -20.61 -3.46
CA SER A 168 8.97 -21.72 -2.53
C SER A 168 7.62 -22.31 -2.13
N GLU A 169 7.62 -23.43 -1.40
CA GLU A 169 6.40 -24.02 -0.83
C GLU A 169 5.63 -23.10 0.12
N ARG A 170 6.28 -22.06 0.66
CA ARG A 170 5.66 -21.07 1.55
C ARG A 170 4.91 -19.96 0.81
N THR A 171 5.09 -19.81 -0.50
CA THR A 171 4.44 -18.71 -1.23
C THR A 171 2.96 -19.01 -1.47
N LEU A 172 2.13 -17.99 -1.24
CA LEU A 172 0.68 -17.99 -1.37
C LEU A 172 0.23 -17.86 -2.83
N ALA A 173 1.02 -17.18 -3.66
CA ALA A 173 0.77 -16.97 -5.07
C ALA A 173 2.11 -16.84 -5.83
N TYR A 174 2.10 -17.22 -7.10
CA TYR A 174 3.22 -17.06 -8.02
C TYR A 174 2.95 -15.94 -9.01
N LEU A 175 4.03 -15.32 -9.48
CA LEU A 175 3.98 -14.31 -10.53
C LEU A 175 4.50 -14.96 -11.82
N GLU A 176 3.68 -14.91 -12.88
CA GLU A 176 3.96 -15.49 -14.20
C GLU A 176 4.34 -14.43 -15.24
#